data_AF-A0A8H6W0G3-F1
#
_entry.id   AF-A0A8H6W0G3-F1
#
_cell.length_a   1.000
_cell.length_b   1.000
_cell.length_c   1.000
_cell.angle_alpha   90.00
_cell.angle_beta   90.00
_cell.angle_gamma   90.00
#
_symmetry.space_group_name_H-M   'P 1'
#
loop_
_entity.id
_entity.type
_entity.pdbx_description
1 polymer ?
#
loop_
_entity_poly.entity_id
_entity_poly.type
_entity_poly.pdbx_seq_one_letter_code
_entity_poly.pdbx_strand_id
1 'polypeptide(L)'
;MHYSPGAPILQSKDLVNWEYIGHSVPTLSFNSKYNLQNGQQAYVKGIWASTMRQRPSNGLWYWYGCIEFGTSYVWTASSPSGPWTQRASFGTCFYDCGLLIDDNDMMYIAYGGGNVNVAQLSADGFSIVKTQQVLTTSTANGGTMEGNRLYKRNGLYYIIDDLPATEEWVWKASSIWGPYTPKNLVKSISCNFPNEGSCNPHQGSLVDTPSGQWYHMSFTDAYPGGRYPILAPVTWGSVWRSVLDKTQNEW
;
A
#
# COMPACT_ATOMS: atom_id res chain seq x y z
N MET A 1 1.90 5.92 -12.63
CA MET A 1 2.64 5.12 -13.63
C MET A 1 1.74 4.68 -14.78
N HIS A 2 2.22 4.77 -16.02
CA HIS A 2 1.41 4.68 -17.26
C HIS A 2 1.70 3.44 -18.14
N TYR A 3 2.44 2.47 -17.61
CA TYR A 3 2.78 1.24 -18.32
C TYR A 3 1.58 0.27 -18.35
N SER A 4 1.42 -0.44 -19.47
CA SER A 4 0.37 -1.45 -19.67
C SER A 4 1.00 -2.80 -20.07
N PRO A 5 0.60 -3.92 -19.46
CA PRO A 5 -0.33 -4.06 -18.34
C PRO A 5 0.16 -3.35 -17.05
N GLY A 6 -0.77 -2.98 -16.18
CA GLY A 6 -0.54 -2.19 -14.97
C GLY A 6 -0.65 -3.00 -13.67
N ALA A 7 -0.12 -2.48 -12.57
CA ALA A 7 -0.11 -3.15 -11.25
C ALA A 7 0.47 -4.58 -11.30
N PRO A 8 1.80 -4.72 -11.51
CA PRO A 8 2.46 -6.02 -11.53
C PRO A 8 2.33 -6.74 -10.18
N ILE A 9 2.30 -8.06 -10.23
CA ILE A 9 2.19 -8.95 -9.08
C ILE A 9 3.39 -9.88 -9.06
N LEU A 10 4.06 -9.91 -7.91
CA LEU A 10 5.19 -10.80 -7.64
C LEU A 10 4.80 -11.83 -6.58
N GLN A 11 5.42 -13.01 -6.62
CA GLN A 11 5.29 -14.06 -5.62
C GLN A 11 6.66 -14.39 -5.03
N SER A 12 6.68 -14.67 -3.73
CA SER A 12 7.86 -15.18 -3.02
C SER A 12 7.44 -16.18 -1.95
N LYS A 13 8.34 -17.11 -1.61
CA LYS A 13 8.16 -18.06 -0.50
C LYS A 13 8.95 -17.67 0.76
N ASP A 14 9.85 -16.70 0.64
CA ASP A 14 10.80 -16.32 1.69
C ASP A 14 10.95 -14.80 1.86
N LEU A 15 10.16 -14.01 1.13
CA LEU A 15 10.20 -12.54 1.06
C LEU A 15 11.47 -11.94 0.43
N VAL A 16 12.38 -12.79 -0.07
CA VAL A 16 13.67 -12.38 -0.65
C VAL A 16 13.72 -12.70 -2.14
N ASN A 17 13.36 -13.92 -2.53
CA ASN A 17 13.39 -14.38 -3.91
C ASN A 17 12.00 -14.18 -4.53
N TRP A 18 11.91 -13.29 -5.52
CA TRP A 18 10.64 -12.87 -6.13
C TRP A 18 10.52 -13.29 -7.59
N GLU A 19 9.36 -13.84 -7.95
CA GLU A 19 8.99 -14.21 -9.32
C GLU A 19 7.79 -13.37 -9.77
N TYR A 20 7.83 -12.88 -11.01
CA TYR A 20 6.69 -12.21 -11.63
C TYR A 20 5.60 -13.21 -12.03
N ILE A 21 4.35 -12.96 -11.63
CA ILE A 21 3.23 -13.89 -11.87
C ILE A 21 2.03 -13.28 -12.61
N GLY A 22 2.00 -11.97 -12.84
CA GLY A 22 0.91 -11.34 -13.60
C GLY A 22 0.66 -9.86 -13.26
N HIS A 23 -0.50 -9.35 -13.67
CA HIS A 23 -0.93 -7.97 -13.48
C HIS A 23 -2.40 -7.89 -13.06
N SER A 24 -2.72 -7.03 -12.08
CA SER A 24 -4.11 -6.77 -11.68
C SER A 24 -4.91 -5.97 -12.71
N VAL A 25 -4.23 -5.18 -13.54
CA VAL A 25 -4.87 -4.32 -14.56
C VAL A 25 -4.35 -4.72 -15.95
N PRO A 26 -5.05 -5.61 -16.68
CA PRO A 26 -4.57 -6.14 -17.96
C PRO A 26 -4.37 -5.06 -19.04
N THR A 27 -5.23 -4.05 -19.06
CA THR A 27 -5.15 -2.92 -19.99
C THR A 27 -5.52 -1.63 -19.25
N LEU A 28 -4.79 -0.54 -19.49
CA LEU A 28 -5.10 0.77 -18.92
C LEU A 28 -6.27 1.46 -19.65
N SER A 29 -7.47 0.90 -19.55
CA SER A 29 -8.68 1.41 -20.19
C SER A 29 -9.38 2.53 -19.40
N PHE A 30 -8.62 3.44 -18.78
CA PHE A 30 -9.18 4.50 -17.92
C PHE A 30 -9.79 5.66 -18.71
N ASN A 31 -9.16 6.05 -19.84
CA ASN A 31 -9.67 7.01 -20.83
C ASN A 31 -8.77 7.01 -22.09
N SER A 32 -9.13 7.78 -23.12
CA SER A 32 -8.42 7.84 -24.41
C SER A 32 -6.95 8.24 -24.33
N LYS A 33 -6.51 8.97 -23.29
CA LYS A 33 -5.12 9.42 -23.15
C LYS A 33 -4.16 8.25 -22.95
N TYR A 34 -4.64 7.14 -22.40
CA TYR A 34 -3.86 5.92 -22.18
C TYR A 34 -3.64 5.11 -23.46
N ASN A 35 -4.30 5.47 -24.57
CA ASN A 35 -4.06 4.89 -25.89
C ASN A 35 -3.02 5.69 -26.71
N LEU A 36 -2.49 6.80 -26.18
CA LEU A 36 -1.56 7.71 -26.88
C LEU A 36 -2.08 8.21 -28.25
N GLN A 37 -3.40 8.40 -28.35
CA GLN A 37 -4.07 8.84 -29.57
C GLN A 37 -4.25 10.36 -29.61
N ASN A 38 -4.35 10.93 -30.82
CA ASN A 38 -4.67 12.34 -31.05
C ASN A 38 -3.73 13.33 -30.33
N GLY A 39 -2.45 12.98 -30.19
CA GLY A 39 -1.45 13.80 -29.48
C GLY A 39 -1.65 13.87 -27.96
N GLN A 40 -2.59 13.13 -27.40
CA GLN A 40 -2.77 13.02 -25.96
C GLN A 40 -1.77 12.02 -25.36
N GLN A 41 -1.38 12.26 -24.12
CA GLN A 41 -0.42 11.42 -23.41
C GLN A 41 -0.79 11.26 -21.93
N ALA A 42 -0.31 10.16 -21.35
CA ALA A 42 -0.50 9.80 -19.96
C ALA A 42 0.83 9.65 -19.21
N TYR A 43 1.95 10.25 -19.68
CA TYR A 43 3.24 10.12 -19.00
C TYR A 43 3.13 10.60 -17.54
N VAL A 44 3.72 9.84 -16.61
CA VAL A 44 3.66 10.03 -15.14
C VAL A 44 2.24 9.95 -14.52
N LYS A 45 1.19 9.71 -15.33
CA LYS A 45 -0.19 9.49 -14.87
C LYS A 45 -0.47 8.00 -14.64
N GLY A 46 -1.73 7.57 -14.58
CA GLY A 46 -2.12 6.18 -14.42
C GLY A 46 -2.10 5.68 -12.98
N ILE A 47 -1.59 4.47 -12.79
CA ILE A 47 -1.61 3.75 -11.51
C ILE A 47 -0.53 4.32 -10.58
N TRP A 48 -0.95 4.90 -9.46
CA TRP A 48 -0.10 5.34 -8.36
C TRP A 48 -0.23 4.34 -7.19
N ALA A 49 0.14 4.70 -5.96
CA ALA A 49 0.02 3.77 -4.83
C ALA A 49 -1.42 3.27 -4.70
N SER A 50 -1.53 1.95 -4.67
CA SER A 50 -2.76 1.17 -4.78
C SER A 50 -2.69 0.02 -3.78
N THR A 51 -3.73 -0.79 -3.67
CA THR A 51 -3.79 -1.89 -2.70
C THR A 51 -4.35 -3.17 -3.29
N MET A 52 -3.91 -4.31 -2.74
CA MET A 52 -4.38 -5.64 -3.11
C MET A 52 -4.50 -6.52 -1.86
N ARG A 53 -5.61 -7.26 -1.73
CA ARG A 53 -5.79 -8.32 -0.71
C ARG A 53 -6.63 -9.47 -1.27
N GLN A 54 -6.37 -10.69 -0.79
CA GLN A 54 -7.30 -11.80 -0.96
C GLN A 54 -8.36 -11.73 0.14
N ARG A 55 -9.61 -11.98 -0.22
CA ARG A 55 -10.73 -12.15 0.69
C ARG A 55 -10.91 -13.63 1.05
N PRO A 56 -10.67 -14.05 2.30
CA PRO A 56 -10.75 -15.47 2.66
C PRO A 56 -12.14 -16.09 2.47
N SER A 57 -13.21 -15.32 2.72
CA SER A 57 -14.59 -15.84 2.70
C SER A 57 -15.06 -16.31 1.32
N ASN A 58 -14.49 -15.79 0.24
CA ASN A 58 -14.84 -16.14 -1.14
C ASN A 58 -13.65 -16.48 -2.04
N GLY A 59 -12.42 -16.41 -1.51
CA GLY A 59 -11.18 -16.71 -2.23
C GLY A 59 -10.76 -15.68 -3.28
N LEU A 60 -11.54 -14.62 -3.50
CA LEU A 60 -11.26 -13.61 -4.53
C LEU A 60 -10.18 -12.64 -4.07
N TRP A 61 -9.30 -12.30 -5.00
CA TRP A 61 -8.40 -11.17 -4.90
C TRP A 61 -9.10 -9.90 -5.32
N TYR A 62 -8.84 -8.83 -4.59
CA TYR A 62 -9.32 -7.49 -4.88
C TYR A 62 -8.14 -6.55 -5.03
N TRP A 63 -8.16 -5.73 -6.09
CA TRP A 63 -7.24 -4.63 -6.30
C TRP A 63 -8.03 -3.32 -6.37
N TYR A 64 -7.57 -2.30 -5.66
CA TYR A 64 -8.13 -0.94 -5.71
C TYR A 64 -7.01 0.07 -5.99
N GLY A 65 -7.30 1.05 -6.84
CA GLY A 65 -6.38 2.16 -7.10
C GLY A 65 -7.09 3.39 -7.64
N CYS A 66 -6.66 4.56 -7.17
CA CYS A 66 -7.09 5.85 -7.72
C CYS A 66 -6.24 6.23 -8.93
N ILE A 67 -6.90 6.73 -9.98
CA ILE A 67 -6.27 7.18 -11.22
C ILE A 67 -6.50 8.69 -11.37
N GLU A 68 -5.40 9.41 -11.60
CA GLU A 68 -5.38 10.87 -11.84
C GLU A 68 -6.15 11.69 -10.78
N PHE A 69 -6.04 11.32 -9.50
CA PHE A 69 -6.67 12.02 -8.36
C PHE A 69 -8.21 12.15 -8.47
N GLY A 70 -8.84 11.36 -9.35
CA GLY A 70 -10.26 11.47 -9.65
C GLY A 70 -11.02 10.20 -9.31
N THR A 71 -10.84 9.16 -10.12
CA THR A 71 -11.65 7.94 -10.05
C THR A 71 -10.86 6.79 -9.48
N SER A 72 -11.44 6.10 -8.49
CA SER A 72 -10.91 4.81 -8.03
C SER A 72 -11.59 3.69 -8.76
N TYR A 73 -10.84 2.63 -9.05
CA TYR A 73 -11.34 1.48 -9.77
C TYR A 73 -11.05 0.20 -9.00
N VAL A 74 -11.86 -0.83 -9.25
CA VAL A 74 -11.76 -2.13 -8.60
C VAL A 74 -11.60 -3.23 -9.63
N TRP A 75 -10.60 -4.08 -9.46
CA TRP A 75 -10.46 -5.34 -10.19
C TRP A 75 -10.55 -6.52 -9.23
N THR A 76 -11.09 -7.64 -9.71
CA THR A 76 -11.10 -8.91 -8.98
C THR A 76 -10.61 -10.08 -9.82
N ALA A 77 -10.02 -11.09 -9.17
CA ALA A 77 -9.63 -12.35 -9.78
C ALA A 77 -9.77 -13.51 -8.77
N SER A 78 -9.98 -14.74 -9.24
CA SER A 78 -9.96 -15.95 -8.38
C SER A 78 -8.54 -16.47 -8.08
N SER A 79 -7.56 -16.00 -8.84
CA SER A 79 -6.13 -16.29 -8.69
C SER A 79 -5.34 -14.98 -8.76
N PRO A 80 -4.24 -14.79 -8.03
CA PRO A 80 -3.43 -13.58 -8.16
C PRO A 80 -2.81 -13.46 -9.57
N SER A 81 -2.59 -14.59 -10.26
CA SER A 81 -2.13 -14.60 -11.67
C SER A 81 -3.21 -14.18 -12.68
N GLY A 82 -4.44 -13.94 -12.23
CA GLY A 82 -5.59 -13.61 -13.07
C GLY A 82 -6.38 -14.83 -13.58
N PRO A 83 -7.32 -14.63 -14.52
CA PRO A 83 -7.62 -13.36 -15.18
C PRO A 83 -8.26 -12.34 -14.22
N TRP A 84 -7.90 -11.07 -14.41
CA TRP A 84 -8.45 -9.95 -13.63
C TRP A 84 -9.56 -9.24 -14.40
N THR A 85 -10.68 -8.95 -13.72
CA THR A 85 -11.85 -8.30 -14.32
C THR A 85 -12.19 -7.03 -13.54
N GLN A 86 -12.42 -5.92 -14.25
CA GLN A 86 -12.90 -4.68 -13.63
C GLN A 86 -14.34 -4.87 -13.14
N ARG A 87 -14.61 -4.51 -11.89
CA ARG A 87 -15.92 -4.73 -11.25
C ARG A 87 -16.68 -3.45 -10.94
N ALA A 88 -15.95 -2.39 -10.57
CA ALA A 88 -16.56 -1.15 -10.12
C ALA A 88 -15.61 0.04 -10.31
N SER A 89 -16.18 1.23 -10.20
CA SER A 89 -15.45 2.49 -10.09
C SER A 89 -16.18 3.45 -9.15
N PHE A 90 -15.43 4.31 -8.47
CA PHE A 90 -15.95 5.30 -7.55
C PHE A 90 -15.55 6.69 -8.02
N GLY A 91 -16.48 7.65 -7.95
CA GLY A 91 -16.15 9.08 -8.11
C GLY A 91 -15.29 9.64 -6.97
N THR A 92 -15.01 8.84 -5.94
CA THR A 92 -14.07 9.15 -4.87
C THR A 92 -12.69 8.62 -5.22
N CYS A 93 -11.67 9.47 -5.09
CA CYS A 93 -10.27 9.05 -5.18
C CYS A 93 -9.78 8.52 -3.83
N PHE A 94 -9.55 7.21 -3.76
CA PHE A 94 -8.79 6.55 -2.72
C PHE A 94 -7.29 6.73 -3.01
N TYR A 95 -6.83 7.99 -2.92
CA TYR A 95 -5.41 8.33 -3.08
C TYR A 95 -4.59 7.57 -2.04
N ASP A 96 -3.51 6.93 -2.48
CA ASP A 96 -2.58 6.21 -1.61
C ASP A 96 -3.25 5.25 -0.63
N CYS A 97 -4.05 4.35 -1.19
CA CYS A 97 -4.99 3.55 -0.41
C CYS A 97 -4.42 2.24 0.13
N GLY A 98 -5.03 1.77 1.22
CA GLY A 98 -4.74 0.50 1.88
C GLY A 98 -6.01 -0.24 2.29
N LEU A 99 -6.28 -1.39 1.68
CA LEU A 99 -7.43 -2.25 1.96
C LEU A 99 -7.18 -3.14 3.18
N LEU A 100 -8.16 -3.17 4.07
CA LEU A 100 -8.33 -4.18 5.10
C LEU A 100 -9.61 -4.97 4.80
N ILE A 101 -9.48 -6.29 4.85
CA ILE A 101 -10.61 -7.21 4.97
C ILE A 101 -10.56 -7.70 6.41
N ASP A 102 -11.50 -7.22 7.22
CA ASP A 102 -11.55 -7.45 8.67
C ASP A 102 -11.99 -8.89 8.99
N ASP A 103 -11.77 -9.35 10.22
CA ASP A 103 -12.09 -10.71 10.69
C ASP A 103 -13.59 -11.04 10.60
N ASN A 104 -14.44 -10.00 10.58
CA ASN A 104 -15.88 -10.11 10.38
C ASN A 104 -16.30 -9.98 8.90
N ASP A 105 -15.33 -10.04 7.98
CA ASP A 105 -15.47 -9.94 6.53
C ASP A 105 -15.93 -8.57 6.01
N MET A 106 -15.98 -7.55 6.86
CA MET A 106 -16.17 -6.16 6.43
C MET A 106 -14.91 -5.61 5.75
N MET A 107 -15.11 -4.82 4.70
CA MET A 107 -14.03 -4.24 3.92
C MET A 107 -13.88 -2.75 4.22
N TYR A 108 -12.65 -2.33 4.51
CA TYR A 108 -12.31 -0.94 4.80
C TYR A 108 -11.12 -0.50 3.96
N ILE A 109 -11.12 0.75 3.52
CA ILE A 109 -9.98 1.37 2.84
C ILE A 109 -9.54 2.60 3.62
N ALA A 110 -8.29 2.61 4.09
CA ALA A 110 -7.62 3.85 4.51
C ALA A 110 -7.04 4.55 3.28
N TYR A 111 -7.20 5.88 3.16
CA TYR A 111 -6.73 6.64 2.00
C TYR A 111 -6.61 8.14 2.30
N GLY A 112 -5.83 8.86 1.49
CA GLY A 112 -5.62 10.31 1.58
C GLY A 112 -4.15 10.70 1.76
N GLY A 113 -3.90 12.00 1.64
CA GLY A 113 -2.60 12.64 1.84
C GLY A 113 -2.73 13.78 2.85
N GLY A 114 -1.99 13.74 3.95
CA GLY A 114 -2.11 14.67 5.08
C GLY A 114 -3.36 14.43 5.94
N ASN A 115 -4.55 14.52 5.34
CA ASN A 115 -5.80 14.07 5.97
C ASN A 115 -6.12 12.65 5.48
N VAL A 116 -6.12 11.69 6.41
CA VAL A 116 -6.41 10.29 6.11
C VAL A 116 -7.84 9.96 6.51
N ASN A 117 -8.57 9.36 5.59
CA ASN A 117 -9.92 8.86 5.77
C ASN A 117 -9.92 7.35 5.80
N VAL A 118 -10.91 6.78 6.49
CA VAL A 118 -11.30 5.37 6.35
C VAL A 118 -12.69 5.33 5.72
N ALA A 119 -12.83 4.59 4.62
CA ALA A 119 -14.11 4.24 4.02
C ALA A 119 -14.47 2.80 4.40
N GLN A 120 -15.73 2.57 4.80
CA GLN A 120 -16.35 1.26 4.83
C GLN A 120 -16.99 1.00 3.47
N LEU A 121 -16.70 -0.16 2.89
CA LEU A 121 -17.32 -0.59 1.64
C LEU A 121 -18.56 -1.46 1.90
N SER A 122 -19.38 -1.64 0.86
CA SER A 122 -20.45 -2.64 0.86
C SER A 122 -19.90 -4.06 0.99
N ALA A 123 -20.78 -5.00 1.32
CA ALA A 123 -20.40 -6.40 1.50
C ALA A 123 -19.77 -7.04 0.25
N ASP A 124 -20.02 -6.55 -0.97
CA ASP A 124 -19.36 -7.01 -2.19
C ASP A 124 -18.06 -6.24 -2.52
N GLY A 125 -17.80 -5.13 -1.83
CA GLY A 125 -16.66 -4.24 -2.03
C GLY A 125 -16.86 -3.19 -3.14
N PHE A 126 -18.05 -3.06 -3.73
CA PHE A 126 -18.24 -2.29 -4.97
C PHE A 126 -18.97 -0.94 -4.79
N SER A 127 -19.36 -0.59 -3.55
CA SER A 127 -19.92 0.72 -3.20
C SER A 127 -19.36 1.20 -1.86
N ILE A 128 -19.42 2.52 -1.62
CA ILE A 128 -19.05 3.12 -0.34
C ILE A 128 -20.29 3.19 0.55
N VAL A 129 -20.20 2.64 1.77
CA VAL A 129 -21.26 2.71 2.77
C VAL A 129 -21.14 3.99 3.58
N LYS A 130 -19.93 4.28 4.08
CA LYS A 130 -19.63 5.51 4.81
C LYS A 130 -18.14 5.80 4.82
N THR A 131 -17.79 7.06 5.03
CA THR A 131 -16.41 7.52 5.17
C THR A 131 -16.27 8.38 6.43
N GLN A 132 -15.14 8.28 7.11
CA GLN A 132 -14.78 9.15 8.21
C GLN A 132 -13.30 9.54 8.12
N GLN A 133 -12.98 10.81 8.37
CA GLN A 133 -11.60 11.23 8.58
C GLN A 133 -11.08 10.70 9.92
N VAL A 134 -9.89 10.10 9.93
CA VAL A 134 -9.29 9.49 11.12
C VAL A 134 -7.93 10.08 11.50
N LEU A 135 -7.20 10.69 10.55
CA LEU A 135 -5.95 11.44 10.78
C LEU A 135 -6.02 12.83 10.15
N THR A 136 -5.25 13.77 10.70
CA THR A 136 -5.04 15.12 10.17
C THR A 136 -3.57 15.44 10.01
N THR A 137 -3.24 16.44 9.18
CA THR A 137 -1.87 16.97 9.05
C THR A 137 -1.25 17.35 10.40
N SER A 138 -2.06 17.85 11.34
CA SER A 138 -1.60 18.19 12.69
C SER A 138 -1.21 16.96 13.54
N THR A 139 -1.90 15.83 13.37
CA THR A 139 -1.50 14.57 14.03
C THR A 139 -0.19 14.02 13.47
N ALA A 140 0.14 14.41 12.23
CA ALA A 140 1.29 13.98 11.44
C ALA A 140 2.54 14.89 11.56
N ASN A 141 2.76 15.48 12.73
CA ASN A 141 3.87 16.41 12.96
C ASN A 141 3.90 17.60 11.95
N GLY A 142 2.74 17.97 11.39
CA GLY A 142 2.61 19.05 10.41
C GLY A 142 2.93 18.66 8.96
N GLY A 143 3.29 17.39 8.69
CA GLY A 143 3.63 16.90 7.36
C GLY A 143 2.47 16.24 6.61
N THR A 144 2.64 16.05 5.30
CA THR A 144 1.68 15.33 4.43
C THR A 144 1.99 13.84 4.48
N MET A 145 1.30 13.09 5.34
CA MET A 145 1.42 11.62 5.38
C MET A 145 0.70 10.99 4.19
N GLU A 146 1.30 9.99 3.54
CA GLU A 146 0.69 9.25 2.43
C GLU A 146 1.11 7.76 2.42
N GLY A 147 0.84 7.00 1.36
CA GLY A 147 1.20 5.57 1.34
C GLY A 147 0.40 4.63 2.23
N ASN A 148 -0.81 4.99 2.64
CA ASN A 148 -1.59 4.29 3.66
C ASN A 148 -1.73 2.77 3.45
N ARG A 149 -1.50 2.00 4.51
CA ARG A 149 -1.80 0.56 4.62
C ARG A 149 -2.54 0.27 5.90
N LEU A 150 -3.64 -0.46 5.80
CA LEU A 150 -4.53 -0.74 6.92
C LEU A 150 -4.41 -2.21 7.35
N TYR A 151 -4.31 -2.43 8.65
CA TYR A 151 -4.17 -3.75 9.27
C TYR A 151 -5.05 -3.88 10.50
N LYS A 152 -5.35 -5.13 10.85
CA LYS A 152 -5.86 -5.49 12.17
C LYS A 152 -4.98 -6.57 12.76
N ARG A 153 -4.68 -6.44 14.05
CA ARG A 153 -3.89 -7.42 14.79
C ARG A 153 -4.30 -7.39 16.27
N ASN A 154 -4.57 -8.56 16.86
CA ASN A 154 -4.95 -8.71 18.26
C ASN A 154 -6.09 -7.76 18.69
N GLY A 155 -7.11 -7.60 17.84
CA GLY A 155 -8.26 -6.74 18.09
C GLY A 155 -7.99 -5.23 17.97
N LEU A 156 -6.78 -4.82 17.59
CA LEU A 156 -6.40 -3.43 17.37
C LEU A 156 -6.23 -3.15 15.87
N TYR A 157 -6.48 -1.91 15.48
CA TYR A 157 -6.35 -1.42 14.11
C TYR A 157 -5.08 -0.60 13.97
N TYR A 158 -4.42 -0.76 12.83
CA TYR A 158 -3.18 -0.08 12.51
C TYR A 158 -3.23 0.53 11.13
N ILE A 159 -2.89 1.81 11.02
CA ILE A 159 -2.53 2.45 9.75
C ILE A 159 -1.02 2.59 9.72
N ILE A 160 -0.42 2.34 8.59
CA ILE A 160 0.99 2.62 8.32
C ILE A 160 1.04 3.51 7.10
N ASP A 161 1.77 4.60 7.22
CA ASP A 161 1.97 5.60 6.19
C ASP A 161 3.38 6.15 6.32
N ASP A 162 3.81 6.88 5.30
CA ASP A 162 5.10 7.54 5.30
C ASP A 162 4.94 9.05 5.44
N LEU A 163 5.93 9.69 6.06
CA LEU A 163 6.20 11.11 5.86
C LEU A 163 7.28 11.18 4.78
N PRO A 164 6.90 11.44 3.51
CA PRO A 164 7.83 11.25 2.41
C PRO A 164 9.05 12.15 2.55
N ALA A 165 10.27 11.69 2.25
CA ALA A 165 10.67 10.34 1.85
C ALA A 165 11.61 9.70 2.90
N THR A 166 11.43 10.04 4.18
CA THR A 166 12.44 9.77 5.22
C THR A 166 11.93 9.13 6.49
N GLU A 167 10.61 9.07 6.69
CA GLU A 167 10.03 8.47 7.88
C GLU A 167 8.86 7.56 7.55
N GLU A 168 8.72 6.48 8.33
CA GLU A 168 7.55 5.60 8.34
C GLU A 168 6.87 5.72 9.70
N TRP A 169 5.55 5.82 9.71
CA TRP A 169 4.74 5.96 10.92
C TRP A 169 3.74 4.82 11.05
N VAL A 170 3.48 4.42 12.30
CA VAL A 170 2.46 3.46 12.66
C VAL A 170 1.47 4.11 13.60
N TRP A 171 0.21 4.04 13.23
CA TRP A 171 -0.91 4.62 13.93
C TRP A 171 -1.74 3.51 14.52
N LYS A 172 -2.06 3.56 15.81
CA LYS A 172 -2.76 2.47 16.51
C LYS A 172 -4.08 2.95 17.11
N ALA A 173 -5.15 2.19 16.91
CA ALA A 173 -6.46 2.43 17.52
C ALA A 173 -7.12 1.14 18.02
N SER A 174 -8.04 1.24 18.98
CA SER A 174 -8.93 0.15 19.40
C SER A 174 -10.19 0.04 18.55
N SER A 175 -10.47 1.05 17.72
CA SER A 175 -11.59 1.12 16.79
C SER A 175 -11.09 1.50 15.41
N ILE A 176 -11.69 0.93 14.36
CA ILE A 176 -11.37 1.26 12.97
C ILE A 176 -11.57 2.76 12.67
N TRP A 177 -12.46 3.41 13.42
CA TRP A 177 -12.79 4.83 13.33
C TRP A 177 -11.88 5.73 14.19
N GLY A 178 -10.84 5.17 14.81
CA GLY A 178 -9.94 5.89 15.69
C GLY A 178 -10.52 6.13 17.09
N PRO A 179 -9.95 7.08 17.85
CA PRO A 179 -8.78 7.87 17.48
C PRO A 179 -7.52 7.00 17.37
N TYR A 180 -6.63 7.36 16.44
CA TYR A 180 -5.36 6.68 16.25
C TYR A 180 -4.24 7.42 16.98
N THR A 181 -3.36 6.66 17.64
CA THR A 181 -2.16 7.19 18.30
C THR A 181 -0.92 6.91 17.45
N PRO A 182 -0.10 7.93 17.11
CA PRO A 182 1.08 7.75 16.28
C PRO A 182 2.26 7.13 17.04
N LYS A 183 3.13 6.48 16.27
CA LYS A 183 4.49 6.12 16.66
C LYS A 183 5.36 6.06 15.40
N ASN A 184 6.51 6.73 15.45
CA ASN A 184 7.48 6.63 14.37
C ASN A 184 8.15 5.24 14.38
N LEU A 185 8.14 4.56 13.23
CA LEU A 185 8.73 3.23 13.00
C LEU A 185 10.15 3.34 12.45
N VAL A 186 10.30 4.13 11.39
CA VAL A 186 11.57 4.43 10.72
C VAL A 186 11.74 5.94 10.72
N LYS A 187 12.94 6.41 11.06
CA LYS A 187 13.33 7.80 10.91
C LYS A 187 14.77 7.90 10.46
N SER A 188 14.96 8.34 9.21
CA SER A 188 16.28 8.67 8.64
C SER A 188 17.31 7.55 8.85
N ILE A 189 16.90 6.29 8.65
CA ILE A 189 17.82 5.16 8.72
C ILE A 189 18.74 5.23 7.51
N SER A 190 20.04 5.33 7.74
CA SER A 190 21.03 5.26 6.67
C SER A 190 21.31 3.81 6.29
N CYS A 191 21.28 3.51 4.99
CA CYS A 191 21.74 2.25 4.42
C CYS A 191 23.09 2.47 3.71
N ASN A 192 24.02 1.52 3.85
CA ASN A 192 25.27 1.53 3.08
C ASN A 192 25.08 0.74 1.79
N PHE A 193 24.45 1.34 0.78
CA PHE A 193 24.48 0.81 -0.59
C PHE A 193 25.78 1.26 -1.28
N PRO A 194 26.58 0.36 -1.88
CA PRO A 194 27.74 0.75 -2.65
C PRO A 194 27.32 1.64 -3.83
N ASN A 195 27.88 2.85 -3.93
CA ASN A 195 27.69 3.80 -5.04
C ASN A 195 26.28 4.41 -5.19
N GLU A 196 25.38 4.23 -4.23
CA GLU A 196 24.06 4.89 -4.22
C GLU A 196 24.01 5.97 -3.12
N GLY A 197 23.21 7.02 -3.33
CA GLY A 197 23.07 8.15 -2.41
C GLY A 197 22.43 7.77 -1.06
N SER A 198 21.97 8.75 -0.27
CA SER A 198 21.32 8.46 1.02
C SER A 198 20.08 7.59 0.81
N CYS A 199 20.15 6.33 1.23
CA CYS A 199 19.01 5.43 1.27
C CYS A 199 18.20 5.70 2.53
N ASN A 200 16.92 6.03 2.37
CA ASN A 200 15.95 6.20 3.46
C ASN A 200 14.78 5.25 3.18
N PRO A 201 14.77 4.04 3.77
CA PRO A 201 13.67 3.11 3.58
C PRO A 201 12.37 3.70 4.13
N HIS A 202 11.36 3.84 3.28
CA HIS A 202 10.06 4.41 3.62
C HIS A 202 8.96 3.72 2.82
N GLN A 203 7.72 4.03 3.17
CA GLN A 203 6.51 3.43 2.61
C GLN A 203 6.55 1.90 2.72
N GLY A 204 5.71 1.23 1.94
CA GLY A 204 5.71 -0.22 1.83
C GLY A 204 4.61 -0.86 2.66
N SER A 205 4.87 -2.01 3.27
CA SER A 205 3.86 -2.80 3.97
C SER A 205 4.46 -3.73 5.02
N LEU A 206 3.64 -4.13 5.99
CA LEU A 206 3.98 -5.21 6.92
C LEU A 206 3.46 -6.54 6.41
N VAL A 207 4.21 -7.58 6.75
CA VAL A 207 3.85 -8.97 6.49
C VAL A 207 4.33 -9.84 7.64
N ASP A 208 3.54 -10.83 8.02
CA ASP A 208 3.92 -11.87 8.95
C ASP A 208 4.24 -13.19 8.24
N THR A 209 5.06 -14.01 8.91
CA THR A 209 5.38 -15.36 8.48
C THR A 209 4.47 -16.37 9.16
N PRO A 210 4.40 -17.62 8.66
CA PRO A 210 3.70 -18.70 9.35
C PRO A 210 4.22 -18.97 10.78
N SER A 211 5.48 -18.62 11.07
CA SER A 211 6.08 -18.70 12.41
C SER A 211 5.71 -17.51 13.32
N GLY A 212 4.93 -16.54 12.83
CA GLY A 212 4.50 -15.36 13.56
C GLY A 212 5.54 -14.24 13.67
N GLN A 213 6.66 -14.34 12.94
CA GLN A 213 7.63 -13.26 12.82
C GLN A 213 7.09 -12.19 11.86
N TRP A 214 7.43 -10.93 12.11
CA TRP A 214 6.95 -9.81 11.31
C TRP A 214 8.09 -9.13 10.60
N TYR A 215 7.80 -8.61 9.42
CA TYR A 215 8.73 -7.88 8.59
C TYR A 215 8.05 -6.63 8.01
N HIS A 216 8.85 -5.59 7.79
CA HIS A 216 8.50 -4.41 7.04
C HIS A 216 9.18 -4.50 5.68
N MET A 217 8.37 -4.61 4.63
CA MET A 217 8.80 -4.54 3.24
C MET A 217 8.59 -3.11 2.74
N SER A 218 9.62 -2.28 2.89
CA SER A 218 9.71 -0.89 2.42
C SER A 218 10.34 -0.80 1.04
N PHE A 219 10.62 0.40 0.55
CA PHE A 219 11.58 0.61 -0.54
C PHE A 219 12.48 1.81 -0.27
N THR A 220 13.56 1.94 -1.04
CA THR A 220 14.41 3.14 -1.07
C THR A 220 14.45 3.76 -2.47
N ASP A 221 14.70 5.07 -2.52
CA ASP A 221 14.94 5.83 -3.75
C ASP A 221 16.37 5.61 -4.26
N ALA A 222 16.55 4.61 -5.13
CA ALA A 222 17.81 4.18 -5.70
C ALA A 222 17.97 4.67 -7.16
N TYR A 223 17.82 5.99 -7.36
CA TYR A 223 17.95 6.58 -8.69
C TYR A 223 19.40 6.59 -9.17
N PRO A 224 19.66 6.39 -10.48
CA PRO A 224 18.70 6.36 -11.59
C PRO A 224 18.01 5.00 -11.84
N GLY A 225 18.33 3.96 -11.07
CA GLY A 225 17.79 2.62 -11.28
C GLY A 225 16.31 2.47 -10.90
N GLY A 226 15.82 3.30 -9.99
CA GLY A 226 14.41 3.41 -9.64
C GLY A 226 14.19 3.31 -8.14
N ARG A 227 13.19 2.53 -7.71
CA ARG A 227 12.89 2.28 -6.30
C ARG A 227 12.94 0.78 -6.04
N TYR A 228 13.75 0.36 -5.08
CA TYR A 228 13.98 -1.07 -4.79
C TYR A 228 13.44 -1.46 -3.42
N PRO A 229 12.84 -2.66 -3.28
CA PRO A 229 12.32 -3.14 -2.01
C PRO A 229 13.44 -3.37 -0.98
N ILE A 230 13.17 -3.06 0.29
CA ILE A 230 14.05 -3.30 1.43
C ILE A 230 13.25 -4.02 2.51
N LEU A 231 13.77 -5.17 2.95
CA LEU A 231 13.15 -6.00 3.98
C LEU A 231 13.84 -5.82 5.34
N ALA A 232 13.06 -5.55 6.38
CA ALA A 232 13.56 -5.43 7.74
C ALA A 232 12.69 -6.25 8.71
N PRO A 233 13.25 -7.07 9.62
CA PRO A 233 12.47 -7.65 10.72
C PRO A 233 11.86 -6.57 11.62
N VAL A 234 10.68 -6.88 12.14
CA VAL A 234 9.87 -6.02 13.00
C VAL A 234 9.54 -6.76 14.29
N THR A 235 9.81 -6.12 15.42
CA THR A 235 9.45 -6.66 16.74
C THR A 235 8.29 -5.89 17.37
N TRP A 236 7.26 -6.63 17.82
CA TRP A 236 6.12 -6.05 18.54
C TRP A 236 6.42 -5.93 20.04
N GLY A 237 6.42 -4.71 20.58
CA GLY A 237 6.63 -4.45 22.01
C GLY A 237 6.36 -2.99 22.39
N SER A 238 6.71 -2.59 23.63
CA SER A 238 6.65 -1.19 24.09
C SER A 238 7.47 -0.26 23.18
N VAL A 239 8.51 -0.81 22.54
CA VAL A 239 9.25 -0.19 21.45
C VAL A 239 9.00 -1.03 20.20
N TRP A 240 8.32 -0.41 19.23
CA TRP A 240 8.08 -0.99 17.91
C TRP A 240 9.27 -0.51 17.10
N ARG A 241 10.08 -1.43 16.55
CA ARG A 241 11.29 -1.11 15.80
C ARG A 241 11.39 -2.05 14.62
N SER A 242 11.70 -1.49 13.46
CA SER A 242 12.35 -2.23 12.39
C SER A 242 13.86 -2.24 12.68
N VAL A 243 14.50 -3.39 12.50
CA VAL A 243 15.95 -3.50 12.54
C VAL A 243 16.36 -3.92 11.13
N LEU A 244 17.16 -3.11 10.44
CA LEU A 244 17.82 -3.59 9.22
C LEU A 244 18.92 -4.55 9.65
N ASP A 245 18.84 -5.79 9.20
CA ASP A 245 19.88 -6.80 9.40
C ASP A 245 20.41 -7.27 8.05
N LYS A 246 21.71 -7.57 7.97
CA LYS A 246 22.34 -7.99 6.71
C LYS A 246 22.10 -9.48 6.50
N THR A 247 21.70 -9.87 5.29
CA THR A 247 21.63 -11.30 4.91
C THR A 247 22.87 -11.68 4.12
N GLN A 248 23.71 -12.59 4.65
CA GLN A 248 24.87 -13.14 3.93
C GLN A 248 25.94 -12.13 3.48
N ASN A 249 26.15 -11.03 4.23
CA ASN A 249 27.05 -9.91 3.87
C ASN A 249 26.66 -9.14 2.60
N GLU A 250 25.51 -9.41 2.01
CA GLU A 250 24.93 -8.68 0.90
C GLU A 250 23.56 -8.11 1.34
N TRP A 251 23.12 -7.03 0.69
CA TRP A 251 21.82 -6.41 0.98
C TRP A 251 20.74 -7.05 0.12
#